data_AF-A0A1W1C7K6-F1
#
_entry.id   AF-A0A1W1C7K6-F1
#
_cell.length_a   1.000
_cell.length_b   1.000
_cell.length_c   1.000
_cell.angle_alpha   90.00
_cell.angle_beta   90.00
_cell.angle_gamma   90.00
#
_symmetry.space_group_name_H-M   'P 1'
#
loop_
_entity.id
_entity.type
_entity.pdbx_description
1 polymer ?
#
loop_
_entity_poly.entity_id
_entity_poly.type
_entity_poly.pdbx_seq_one_letter_code
_entity_poly.pdbx_strand_id
1 'polypeptide(L)'
;MRDLIKLLLVTVTTMVLVGCSSSNSSNVDNTVPDSPTGGNGAIDLTNYEKVPLSEEQKYSLAYMWHEEKLAKEIYLELNKINPAKQLENIANNAEVMHIELVQNLVEWYDINITNLANYEIRYSAAELANMPVGKFAVPEIEDLYNTLYDYGRVSTQASLEVGCMVEVTDITDLDKYIAGASGNQAMLDTFNILRDGSYNHYWSFDSGLKNMGIADGCCSLGAEYCHPEYPNNENGGGNGNGNRR
;
A
#
# COMPACT_ATOMS: atom_id res chain seq x y z
N MET A 1 10.92 22.31 -16.16
CA MET A 1 9.83 21.34 -15.94
C MET A 1 9.51 21.24 -14.46
N ARG A 2 9.27 22.40 -13.83
CA ARG A 2 8.63 22.52 -12.52
C ARG A 2 7.25 23.08 -12.85
N ASP A 3 6.24 22.71 -12.07
CA ASP A 3 4.83 23.09 -12.19
C ASP A 3 3.99 22.06 -12.94
N LEU A 4 3.48 21.05 -12.22
CA LEU A 4 2.21 20.39 -12.54
C LEU A 4 1.61 19.57 -11.37
N ILE A 5 1.84 19.96 -10.11
CA ILE A 5 1.04 19.47 -8.98
C ILE A 5 0.57 20.68 -8.18
N LYS A 6 -0.59 21.21 -8.55
CA LYS A 6 -1.31 22.18 -7.72
C LYS A 6 -2.29 21.43 -6.83
N LEU A 7 -1.76 21.16 -5.64
CA LEU A 7 -2.43 20.82 -4.39
C LEU A 7 -3.81 21.49 -4.24
N LEU A 8 -4.85 20.67 -4.12
CA LEU A 8 -6.18 21.10 -3.67
C LEU A 8 -6.12 21.35 -2.15
N LEU A 9 -5.86 22.60 -1.78
CA LEU A 9 -5.71 23.04 -0.40
C LEU A 9 -7.09 23.30 0.20
N VAL A 10 -7.68 22.29 0.87
CA VAL A 10 -8.88 22.48 1.70
C VAL A 10 -8.44 23.00 3.06
N THR A 11 -8.69 24.29 3.30
CA THR A 11 -8.45 24.94 4.59
C THR A 11 -9.51 24.48 5.60
N VAL A 12 -9.14 23.57 6.51
CA VAL A 12 -9.94 23.25 7.70
C VAL A 12 -9.55 24.22 8.81
N THR A 13 -10.49 25.09 9.18
CA THR A 13 -10.36 25.99 10.32
C THR A 13 -10.72 25.24 11.59
N THR A 14 -9.75 24.94 12.45
CA THR A 14 -10.00 24.30 13.76
C THR A 14 -10.11 25.34 14.87
N MET A 15 -11.28 25.32 15.52
CA MET A 15 -11.64 26.10 16.70
C MET A 15 -11.12 25.37 17.95
N VAL A 16 -10.28 26.04 18.74
CA VAL A 16 -9.74 25.49 19.99
C VAL A 16 -10.80 25.57 21.08
N LEU A 17 -11.14 24.43 21.68
CA LEU A 17 -11.80 24.37 22.99
C LEU A 17 -10.92 23.59 23.96
N VAL A 18 -10.48 24.30 25.00
CA VAL A 18 -9.80 23.76 26.17
C VAL A 18 -10.85 23.24 27.15
N GLY A 19 -10.72 21.98 27.56
CA GLY A 19 -11.49 21.38 28.66
C GLY A 19 -10.59 20.44 29.46
N CYS A 20 -10.44 20.73 30.75
CA CYS A 20 -9.56 20.00 31.68
C CYS A 20 -10.23 18.77 32.33
N SER A 21 -9.37 17.76 32.58
CA SER A 21 -9.29 16.89 33.76
C SER A 21 -10.51 16.08 34.22
N SER A 22 -10.34 14.76 34.28
CA SER A 22 -10.44 13.98 35.53
C SER A 22 -9.90 12.56 35.32
N SER A 23 -8.89 12.20 36.12
CA SER A 23 -8.35 10.84 36.23
C SER A 23 -9.33 9.98 37.02
N ASN A 24 -9.73 8.83 36.46
CA ASN A 24 -10.15 7.71 37.30
C ASN A 24 -9.78 6.37 36.66
N SER A 25 -9.11 5.56 37.46
CA SER A 25 -8.58 4.25 37.13
C SER A 25 -9.71 3.23 37.08
N SER A 26 -9.85 2.55 35.96
CA SER A 26 -10.59 1.29 35.87
C SER A 26 -9.82 0.36 34.95
N ASN A 27 -9.35 -0.76 35.52
CA ASN A 27 -8.74 -1.88 34.83
C ASN A 27 -9.64 -2.32 33.68
N VAL A 28 -9.20 -2.07 32.45
CA VAL A 28 -9.76 -2.69 31.25
C VAL A 28 -8.84 -3.84 30.88
N ASP A 29 -9.45 -5.01 30.81
CA ASP A 29 -8.91 -6.27 30.37
C ASP A 29 -8.30 -6.11 28.97
N ASN A 30 -6.96 -6.16 28.90
CA ASN A 30 -6.21 -6.12 27.65
C ASN A 30 -6.23 -7.51 27.02
N THR A 31 -7.37 -7.92 26.49
CA THR A 31 -7.40 -8.92 25.42
C THR A 31 -7.17 -8.18 24.11
N VAL A 32 -5.91 -7.89 23.81
CA VAL A 32 -5.46 -7.64 22.44
C VAL A 32 -5.76 -8.93 21.67
N PRO A 33 -6.58 -8.93 20.60
CA PRO A 33 -6.67 -10.08 19.73
C PRO A 33 -5.28 -10.32 19.19
N ASP A 34 -4.76 -11.51 19.46
CA ASP A 34 -3.47 -12.00 18.99
C ASP A 34 -3.39 -11.77 17.48
N SER A 35 -2.53 -10.84 17.07
CA SER A 35 -2.19 -10.64 15.66
C SER A 35 -1.65 -11.98 15.15
N PRO A 36 -2.19 -12.57 14.07
CA PRO A 36 -1.71 -13.85 13.59
C PRO A 36 -0.36 -13.66 12.89
N THR A 37 0.70 -13.47 13.67
CA THR A 37 2.07 -13.58 13.19
C THR A 37 2.42 -15.06 13.10
N GLY A 38 2.33 -15.63 11.90
CA GLY A 38 2.97 -16.91 11.60
C GLY A 38 2.18 -17.85 10.70
N GLY A 39 2.33 -17.67 9.39
CA GLY A 39 1.85 -18.58 8.35
C GLY A 39 1.26 -17.78 7.21
N ASN A 40 1.76 -18.03 5.98
CA ASN A 40 1.31 -17.44 4.69
C ASN A 40 0.05 -16.58 4.83
N GLY A 41 0.19 -15.26 4.66
CA GLY A 41 -0.82 -14.21 4.92
C GLY A 41 -2.17 -14.39 4.22
N ALA A 42 -2.86 -15.49 4.51
CA ALA A 42 -4.12 -15.88 3.93
C ALA A 42 -5.20 -15.49 4.93
N ILE A 43 -5.92 -14.42 4.61
CA ILE A 43 -7.16 -14.10 5.28
C ILE A 43 -8.21 -15.12 4.84
N ASP A 44 -8.67 -15.93 5.78
CA ASP A 44 -9.84 -16.79 5.56
C ASP A 44 -11.11 -15.97 5.76
N LEU A 45 -11.70 -15.53 4.64
CA LEU A 45 -12.91 -14.69 4.60
C LEU A 45 -14.14 -15.37 5.24
N THR A 46 -14.13 -16.69 5.42
CA THR A 46 -15.26 -17.40 6.06
C THR A 46 -15.36 -17.13 7.56
N ASN A 47 -14.31 -16.57 8.17
CA ASN A 47 -14.31 -16.14 9.58
C ASN A 47 -14.96 -14.77 9.80
N TYR A 48 -15.39 -14.08 8.73
CA TYR A 48 -15.94 -12.74 8.80
C TYR A 48 -17.43 -12.72 8.46
N GLU A 49 -18.16 -11.80 9.09
CA GLU A 49 -19.52 -11.48 8.67
C GLU A 49 -19.49 -10.74 7.34
N LYS A 50 -20.24 -11.25 6.35
CA LYS A 50 -20.37 -10.61 5.04
C LYS A 50 -21.35 -9.43 5.12
N VAL A 51 -20.84 -8.25 5.39
CA VAL A 51 -21.62 -7.00 5.43
C VAL A 51 -21.73 -6.35 4.04
N PRO A 52 -22.87 -5.77 3.64
CA PRO A 52 -22.97 -5.06 2.37
C PRO A 52 -21.96 -3.91 2.26
N LEU A 53 -21.31 -3.79 1.11
CA LEU A 53 -20.37 -2.71 0.83
C LEU A 53 -21.10 -1.40 0.48
N SER A 54 -20.60 -0.29 1.02
CA SER A 54 -20.88 1.05 0.49
C SER A 54 -20.21 1.26 -0.88
N GLU A 55 -20.63 2.28 -1.63
CA GLU A 55 -20.01 2.60 -2.92
C GLU A 55 -18.53 3.02 -2.78
N GLU A 56 -18.18 3.71 -1.69
CA GLU A 56 -16.78 4.08 -1.39
C GLU A 56 -15.92 2.84 -1.13
N GLN A 57 -16.44 1.87 -0.36
CA GLN A 57 -15.75 0.61 -0.13
C GLN A 57 -15.57 -0.20 -1.42
N LYS A 58 -16.59 -0.26 -2.28
CA LYS A 58 -16.46 -0.90 -3.60
C LYS A 58 -15.37 -0.24 -4.44
N TYR A 59 -15.36 1.10 -4.48
CA TYR A 59 -14.33 1.84 -5.20
C TYR A 59 -12.93 1.58 -4.63
N SER A 60 -12.76 1.56 -3.30
CA SER A 60 -11.46 1.28 -2.68
C SER A 60 -10.89 -0.08 -3.07
N LEU A 61 -11.72 -1.14 -3.13
CA LEU A 61 -11.27 -2.46 -3.58
C LEU A 61 -10.84 -2.44 -5.05
N ALA A 62 -11.59 -1.71 -5.87
CA ALA A 62 -11.30 -1.56 -7.29
C ALA A 62 -10.01 -0.76 -7.53
N TYR A 63 -9.77 0.27 -6.72
CA TYR A 63 -8.58 1.11 -6.76
C TYR A 63 -7.35 0.32 -6.30
N MET A 64 -7.40 -0.28 -5.10
CA MET A 64 -6.27 -1.04 -4.55
C MET A 64 -5.88 -2.19 -5.44
N TRP A 65 -6.83 -2.92 -6.05
CA TRP A 65 -6.46 -3.99 -6.98
C TRP A 65 -5.59 -3.48 -8.15
N HIS A 66 -5.90 -2.31 -8.69
CA HIS A 66 -5.13 -1.71 -9.78
C HIS A 66 -3.82 -1.09 -9.32
N GLU A 67 -3.78 -0.52 -8.12
CA GLU A 67 -2.56 0.02 -7.52
C GLU A 67 -1.53 -1.08 -7.27
N GLU A 68 -1.95 -2.21 -6.68
CA GLU A 68 -1.07 -3.37 -6.46
C GLU A 68 -0.61 -3.99 -7.79
N LYS A 69 -1.49 -4.01 -8.82
CA LYS A 69 -1.09 -4.37 -10.19
C LYS A 69 -0.06 -3.38 -10.73
N LEU A 70 -0.21 -2.09 -10.50
CA LEU A 70 0.75 -1.06 -10.92
C LEU A 70 2.11 -1.32 -10.28
N ALA A 71 2.15 -1.52 -8.96
CA ALA A 71 3.38 -1.81 -8.22
C ALA A 71 4.09 -3.03 -8.81
N LYS A 72 3.37 -4.15 -8.95
CA LYS A 72 3.91 -5.37 -9.57
C LYS A 72 4.45 -5.13 -10.98
N GLU A 73 3.67 -4.52 -11.85
CA GLU A 73 4.04 -4.36 -13.26
C GLU A 73 5.19 -3.38 -13.43
N ILE A 74 5.16 -2.24 -12.76
CA ILE A 74 6.20 -1.23 -12.92
C ILE A 74 7.54 -1.73 -12.41
N TYR A 75 7.55 -2.49 -11.30
CA TYR A 75 8.78 -3.09 -10.79
C TYR A 75 9.35 -4.12 -11.76
N LEU A 76 8.52 -4.97 -12.34
CA LEU A 76 8.96 -5.94 -13.36
C LEU A 76 9.46 -5.25 -14.63
N GLU A 77 8.78 -4.23 -15.13
CA GLU A 77 9.20 -3.51 -16.33
C GLU A 77 10.49 -2.72 -16.11
N LEU A 78 10.65 -2.07 -14.96
CA LEU A 78 11.88 -1.37 -14.62
C LEU A 78 13.04 -2.33 -14.39
N ASN A 79 12.79 -3.50 -13.76
CA ASN A 79 13.82 -4.52 -13.56
C ASN A 79 14.36 -5.10 -14.88
N LYS A 80 13.56 -5.13 -15.96
CA LYS A 80 14.03 -5.53 -17.30
C LYS A 80 15.07 -4.55 -17.87
N ILE A 81 14.98 -3.27 -17.52
CA ILE A 81 15.80 -2.18 -18.06
C ILE A 81 17.01 -1.93 -17.14
N ASN A 82 16.72 -1.81 -15.84
CA ASN A 82 17.67 -1.49 -14.79
C ASN A 82 17.58 -2.56 -13.68
N PRO A 83 18.23 -3.72 -13.84
CA PRO A 83 18.07 -4.84 -12.92
C PRO A 83 18.42 -4.48 -11.48
N ALA A 84 17.49 -4.77 -10.56
CA ALA A 84 17.69 -4.65 -9.12
C ALA A 84 16.90 -5.74 -8.39
N LYS A 85 17.56 -6.44 -7.47
CA LYS A 85 16.98 -7.60 -6.77
C LYS A 85 15.72 -7.24 -5.99
N GLN A 86 15.65 -6.02 -5.44
CA GLN A 86 14.49 -5.52 -4.71
C GLN A 86 13.26 -5.43 -5.62
N LEU A 87 13.40 -4.86 -6.83
CA LEU A 87 12.31 -4.77 -7.82
C LEU A 87 11.79 -6.17 -8.18
N GLU A 88 12.68 -7.11 -8.46
CA GLU A 88 12.30 -8.49 -8.79
C GLU A 88 11.61 -9.21 -7.62
N ASN A 89 12.19 -9.12 -6.43
CA ASN A 89 11.71 -9.85 -5.26
C ASN A 89 10.36 -9.32 -4.77
N ILE A 90 10.20 -8.00 -4.68
CA ILE A 90 8.95 -7.40 -4.20
C ILE A 90 7.82 -7.75 -5.17
N ALA A 91 8.03 -7.52 -6.48
CA ALA A 91 7.02 -7.77 -7.50
C ALA A 91 6.57 -9.23 -7.63
N ASN A 92 7.49 -10.20 -7.51
CA ASN A 92 7.17 -11.62 -7.70
C ASN A 92 6.67 -12.32 -6.43
N ASN A 93 6.83 -11.70 -5.26
CA ASN A 93 6.42 -12.30 -3.99
C ASN A 93 5.32 -11.48 -3.33
N ALA A 94 5.64 -10.27 -2.87
CA ALA A 94 4.74 -9.48 -2.05
C ALA A 94 3.58 -8.92 -2.87
N GLU A 95 3.81 -8.32 -4.04
CA GLU A 95 2.71 -7.74 -4.82
C GLU A 95 1.80 -8.80 -5.44
N VAL A 96 2.30 -10.02 -5.65
CA VAL A 96 1.44 -11.16 -6.01
C VAL A 96 0.47 -11.46 -4.86
N MET A 97 0.98 -11.52 -3.63
CA MET A 97 0.16 -11.75 -2.44
C MET A 97 -0.83 -10.60 -2.21
N HIS A 98 -0.44 -9.34 -2.38
CA HIS A 98 -1.32 -8.18 -2.23
C HIS A 98 -2.49 -8.24 -3.23
N ILE A 99 -2.20 -8.47 -4.51
CA ILE A 99 -3.23 -8.63 -5.55
C ILE A 99 -4.17 -9.79 -5.19
N GLU A 100 -3.65 -10.95 -4.75
CA GLU A 100 -4.47 -12.09 -4.35
C GLU A 100 -5.39 -11.75 -3.16
N LEU A 101 -4.89 -11.03 -2.16
CA LEU A 101 -5.68 -10.60 -1.00
C LEU A 101 -6.85 -9.69 -1.39
N VAL A 102 -6.62 -8.70 -2.26
CA VAL A 102 -7.68 -7.81 -2.75
C VAL A 102 -8.62 -8.57 -3.68
N GLN A 103 -8.10 -9.43 -4.56
CA GLN A 103 -8.88 -10.27 -5.46
C GLN A 103 -9.86 -11.16 -4.69
N ASN A 104 -9.43 -11.75 -3.56
CA ASN A 104 -10.31 -12.56 -2.71
C ASN A 104 -11.50 -11.76 -2.18
N LEU A 105 -11.30 -10.49 -1.79
CA LEU A 105 -12.41 -9.61 -1.37
C LEU A 105 -13.34 -9.26 -2.54
N VAL A 106 -12.77 -8.94 -3.70
CA VAL A 106 -13.53 -8.63 -4.93
C VAL A 106 -14.42 -9.81 -5.33
N GLU A 107 -13.90 -11.04 -5.29
CA GLU A 107 -14.65 -12.27 -5.56
C GLU A 107 -15.68 -12.56 -4.47
N TRP A 108 -15.30 -12.43 -3.20
CA TRP A 108 -16.19 -12.72 -2.09
C TRP A 108 -17.42 -11.82 -2.10
N TYR A 109 -17.25 -10.54 -2.40
CA TYR A 109 -18.36 -9.60 -2.51
C TYR A 109 -19.12 -9.66 -3.84
N ASP A 110 -18.74 -10.57 -4.75
CA ASP A 110 -19.27 -10.67 -6.12
C ASP A 110 -19.32 -9.30 -6.78
N ILE A 111 -18.20 -8.56 -6.67
CA ILE A 111 -18.10 -7.23 -7.24
C ILE A 111 -18.01 -7.39 -8.75
N ASN A 112 -19.17 -7.48 -9.40
CA ASN A 112 -19.33 -7.53 -10.84
C ASN A 112 -19.37 -6.10 -11.38
N ILE A 113 -18.22 -5.59 -11.83
CA ILE A 113 -18.04 -4.15 -12.13
C ILE A 113 -18.61 -3.78 -13.51
N THR A 114 -19.70 -4.43 -13.91
CA THR A 114 -20.55 -4.00 -15.03
C THR A 114 -21.79 -3.23 -14.55
N ASN A 115 -22.01 -3.11 -13.24
CA ASN A 115 -23.19 -2.46 -12.63
C ASN A 115 -22.86 -1.52 -11.45
N LEU A 116 -21.75 -0.78 -11.51
CA LEU A 116 -21.67 0.46 -10.73
C LEU A 116 -22.43 1.54 -11.52
N ALA A 117 -23.61 1.91 -11.04
CA ALA A 117 -24.31 3.06 -11.59
C ALA A 117 -23.38 4.27 -11.47
N ASN A 118 -22.93 4.78 -12.62
CA ASN A 118 -22.05 5.96 -12.79
C ASN A 118 -20.53 5.72 -12.81
N TYR A 119 -20.02 4.49 -12.91
CA TYR A 119 -18.60 4.25 -13.18
C TYR A 119 -18.39 3.48 -14.49
N GLU A 120 -17.54 3.99 -15.38
CA GLU A 120 -17.09 3.32 -16.61
C GLU A 120 -15.93 2.34 -16.37
N ILE A 121 -15.76 1.86 -15.14
CA ILE A 121 -14.61 1.00 -14.81
C ILE A 121 -15.07 -0.46 -14.93
N ARG A 122 -14.31 -1.31 -15.64
CA ARG A 122 -14.66 -2.71 -15.91
C ARG A 122 -13.75 -3.67 -15.16
N TYR A 123 -14.36 -4.61 -14.45
CA TYR A 123 -13.63 -5.65 -13.73
C TYR A 123 -14.48 -6.91 -13.66
N SER A 124 -14.17 -7.82 -14.57
CA SER A 124 -14.35 -9.25 -14.29
C SER A 124 -12.98 -9.84 -14.01
N ALA A 125 -12.89 -10.87 -13.17
CA ALA A 125 -11.62 -11.58 -12.94
C ALA A 125 -10.94 -12.00 -14.26
N ALA A 126 -11.74 -12.34 -15.28
CA ALA A 126 -11.25 -12.65 -16.62
C ALA A 126 -10.68 -11.41 -17.35
N GLU A 127 -11.33 -10.25 -17.31
CA GLU A 127 -10.80 -9.03 -17.93
C GLU A 127 -9.54 -8.54 -17.22
N LEU A 128 -9.51 -8.61 -15.89
CA LEU A 128 -8.36 -8.26 -15.08
C LEU A 128 -7.14 -9.14 -15.37
N ALA A 129 -7.35 -10.46 -15.49
CA ALA A 129 -6.30 -11.41 -15.84
C ALA A 129 -5.76 -11.25 -17.27
N ASN A 130 -6.52 -10.62 -18.17
CA ASN A 130 -6.14 -10.41 -19.57
C ASN A 130 -5.77 -8.94 -19.88
N MET A 131 -5.76 -8.08 -18.88
CA MET A 131 -5.42 -6.67 -19.06
C MET A 131 -3.94 -6.54 -19.45
N PRO A 132 -3.60 -5.82 -20.54
CA PRO A 132 -2.21 -5.65 -20.93
C PRO A 132 -1.37 -4.94 -19.87
N VAL A 133 -0.05 -5.17 -19.89
CA VAL A 133 0.89 -4.46 -19.03
C VAL A 133 0.80 -2.96 -19.28
N GLY A 134 0.78 -2.17 -18.19
CA GLY A 134 0.67 -0.71 -18.25
C GLY A 134 -0.73 -0.22 -18.63
N LYS A 135 -1.74 -1.11 -18.62
CA LYS A 135 -3.15 -0.76 -18.79
C LYS A 135 -3.93 -0.98 -17.51
N PHE A 136 -4.82 -0.03 -17.21
CA PHE A 136 -5.63 0.01 -15.99
C PHE A 136 -7.01 0.55 -16.32
N ALA A 137 -8.03 0.10 -15.58
CA ALA A 137 -9.37 0.63 -15.76
C ALA A 137 -9.58 1.94 -14.98
N VAL A 138 -8.80 2.17 -13.91
CA VAL A 138 -8.77 3.44 -13.15
C VAL A 138 -7.81 4.41 -13.86
N PRO A 139 -8.30 5.50 -14.47
CA PRO A 139 -7.46 6.42 -15.26
C PRO A 139 -6.31 7.02 -14.46
N GLU A 140 -6.54 7.34 -13.19
CA GLU A 140 -5.53 7.90 -12.29
C GLU A 140 -4.33 6.94 -12.10
N ILE A 141 -4.59 5.63 -12.04
CA ILE A 141 -3.54 4.60 -11.95
C ILE A 141 -2.79 4.45 -13.28
N GLU A 142 -3.49 4.52 -14.42
CA GLU A 142 -2.80 4.48 -15.73
C GLU A 142 -1.88 5.69 -15.92
N ASP A 143 -2.33 6.89 -15.54
CA ASP A 143 -1.52 8.12 -15.59
C ASP A 143 -0.31 8.05 -14.65
N LEU A 144 -0.51 7.51 -13.43
CA LEU A 144 0.56 7.28 -12.47
C LEU A 144 1.61 6.30 -13.03
N TYR A 145 1.17 5.16 -13.56
CA TYR A 145 2.07 4.17 -14.18
C TYR A 145 2.90 4.79 -15.29
N ASN A 146 2.28 5.51 -16.23
CA ASN A 146 2.98 6.12 -17.36
C ASN A 146 4.04 7.12 -16.89
N THR A 147 3.68 7.95 -15.90
CA THR A 147 4.58 8.96 -15.32
C THR A 147 5.78 8.31 -14.64
N LEU A 148 5.52 7.33 -13.78
CA LEU A 148 6.57 6.64 -13.04
C LEU A 148 7.45 5.79 -13.96
N TYR A 149 6.89 5.13 -14.98
CA TYR A 149 7.66 4.34 -15.94
C TYR A 149 8.64 5.22 -16.72
N ASP A 150 8.18 6.39 -17.18
CA ASP A 150 9.01 7.37 -17.88
C ASP A 150 10.14 7.92 -17.00
N TYR A 151 9.89 8.13 -15.71
CA TYR A 151 10.90 8.53 -14.75
C TYR A 151 11.90 7.40 -14.47
N GLY A 152 11.39 6.23 -14.05
CA GLY A 152 12.19 5.13 -13.53
C GLY A 152 13.11 4.49 -14.56
N ARG A 153 12.69 4.46 -15.84
CA ARG A 153 13.47 3.80 -16.90
C ARG A 153 14.81 4.50 -17.20
N VAL A 154 15.02 5.72 -16.70
CA VAL A 154 16.21 6.53 -16.98
C VAL A 154 17.49 5.94 -16.39
N SER A 155 17.44 5.33 -15.20
CA SER A 155 18.61 4.74 -14.54
C SER A 155 18.21 3.81 -13.40
N THR A 156 19.14 3.00 -12.90
CA THR A 156 18.93 2.17 -11.69
C THR A 156 18.53 3.00 -10.48
N GLN A 157 19.15 4.18 -10.27
CA GLN A 157 18.74 5.07 -9.18
C GLN A 157 17.27 5.50 -9.35
N ALA A 158 16.92 5.99 -10.54
CA ALA A 158 15.54 6.40 -10.83
C ALA A 158 14.54 5.23 -10.68
N SER A 159 14.94 4.00 -11.01
CA SER A 159 14.09 2.83 -10.82
C SER A 159 13.84 2.49 -9.35
N LEU A 160 14.84 2.67 -8.47
CA LEU A 160 14.65 2.48 -7.03
C LEU A 160 13.87 3.65 -6.40
N GLU A 161 14.07 4.87 -6.90
CA GLU A 161 13.27 6.04 -6.53
C GLU A 161 11.79 5.85 -6.88
N VAL A 162 11.46 5.27 -8.04
CA VAL A 162 10.07 4.86 -8.35
C VAL A 162 9.52 3.92 -7.30
N GLY A 163 10.33 2.97 -6.81
CA GLY A 163 9.95 2.12 -5.67
C GLY A 163 9.49 2.96 -4.47
N CYS A 164 10.30 3.91 -4.01
CA CYS A 164 9.89 4.82 -2.93
C CYS A 164 8.58 5.57 -3.24
N MET A 165 8.41 6.05 -4.48
CA MET A 165 7.21 6.81 -4.88
C MET A 165 5.95 5.95 -4.86
N VAL A 166 6.04 4.71 -5.36
CA VAL A 166 4.92 3.76 -5.37
C VAL A 166 4.52 3.43 -3.94
N GLU A 167 5.46 3.03 -3.09
CA GLU A 167 5.13 2.61 -1.72
C GLU A 167 4.55 3.75 -0.87
N VAL A 168 5.01 4.99 -1.06
CA VAL A 168 4.42 6.16 -0.38
C VAL A 168 2.99 6.44 -0.88
N THR A 169 2.74 6.26 -2.19
CA THR A 169 1.39 6.42 -2.77
C THR A 169 0.46 5.36 -2.18
N ASP A 170 0.88 4.10 -2.21
CA ASP A 170 0.13 2.95 -1.73
C ASP A 170 -0.21 3.07 -0.22
N ILE A 171 0.76 3.41 0.62
CA ILE A 171 0.53 3.66 2.06
C ILE A 171 -0.46 4.81 2.28
N THR A 172 -0.34 5.89 1.52
CA THR A 172 -1.22 7.07 1.64
C THR A 172 -2.67 6.70 1.28
N ASP A 173 -2.85 5.95 0.21
CA ASP A 173 -4.17 5.51 -0.24
C ASP A 173 -4.76 4.43 0.69
N LEU A 174 -3.95 3.50 1.20
CA LEU A 174 -4.36 2.54 2.23
C LEU A 174 -4.78 3.22 3.53
N ASP A 175 -4.05 4.21 4.04
CA ASP A 175 -4.44 4.96 5.24
C ASP A 175 -5.82 5.62 5.08
N LYS A 176 -6.07 6.20 3.90
CA LYS A 176 -7.38 6.77 3.55
C LYS A 176 -8.46 5.69 3.48
N TYR A 177 -8.23 4.57 2.81
CA TYR A 177 -9.24 3.52 2.63
C TYR A 177 -9.50 2.73 3.91
N ILE A 178 -8.51 2.57 4.80
CA ILE A 178 -8.70 2.01 6.14
C ILE A 178 -9.65 2.89 6.95
N ALA A 179 -9.50 4.22 6.90
CA ALA A 179 -10.43 5.12 7.57
C ALA A 179 -11.87 4.99 7.01
N GLY A 180 -12.01 4.79 5.69
CA GLY A 180 -13.28 4.56 4.99
C GLY A 180 -13.88 3.15 5.12
N ALA A 181 -13.10 2.15 5.57
CA ALA A 181 -13.52 0.75 5.68
C ALA A 181 -14.26 0.41 6.99
N SER A 182 -14.63 1.43 7.78
CA SER A 182 -15.37 1.27 9.04
C SER A 182 -16.58 0.34 8.91
N GLY A 183 -16.69 -0.62 9.85
CA GLY A 183 -17.77 -1.61 9.86
C GLY A 183 -17.54 -2.81 8.94
N ASN A 184 -16.41 -2.90 8.23
CA ASN A 184 -16.03 -4.06 7.44
C ASN A 184 -14.67 -4.62 7.89
N GLN A 185 -14.70 -5.56 8.83
CA GLN A 185 -13.47 -6.09 9.44
C GLN A 185 -12.57 -6.81 8.44
N ALA A 186 -13.15 -7.56 7.48
CA ALA A 186 -12.36 -8.25 6.46
C ALA A 186 -11.57 -7.26 5.58
N MET A 187 -12.17 -6.14 5.19
CA MET A 187 -11.48 -5.09 4.43
C MET A 187 -10.39 -4.41 5.28
N LEU A 188 -10.70 -4.09 6.54
CA LEU A 188 -9.74 -3.49 7.46
C LEU A 188 -8.51 -4.38 7.64
N ASP A 189 -8.71 -5.68 7.88
CA ASP A 189 -7.60 -6.61 8.09
C ASP A 189 -6.78 -6.80 6.82
N THR A 190 -7.42 -6.91 5.65
CA THR A 190 -6.71 -6.94 4.37
C THR A 190 -5.88 -5.69 4.13
N PHE A 191 -6.47 -4.49 4.26
CA PHE A 191 -5.76 -3.24 4.00
C PHE A 191 -4.63 -2.99 4.99
N ASN A 192 -4.77 -3.39 6.25
CA ASN A 192 -3.67 -3.32 7.20
C ASN A 192 -2.51 -4.26 6.83
N ILE A 193 -2.79 -5.48 6.33
CA ILE A 193 -1.73 -6.39 5.85
C ILE A 193 -0.97 -5.79 4.67
N LEU A 194 -1.68 -5.24 3.68
CA LEU A 194 -1.07 -4.57 2.53
C LEU A 194 -0.16 -3.43 3.01
N ARG A 195 -0.68 -2.53 3.86
CA ARG A 195 0.07 -1.37 4.36
C ARG A 195 1.33 -1.77 5.12
N ASP A 196 1.21 -2.81 5.95
CA ASP A 196 2.34 -3.36 6.68
C ASP A 196 3.41 -3.95 5.73
N GLY A 197 2.99 -4.56 4.62
CA GLY A 197 3.85 -4.97 3.51
C GLY A 197 4.57 -3.77 2.87
N SER A 198 3.82 -2.75 2.49
CA SER A 198 4.31 -1.55 1.81
C SER A 198 5.33 -0.76 2.66
N TYR A 199 5.18 -0.76 4.00
CA TYR A 199 6.24 -0.24 4.88
C TYR A 199 7.57 -0.98 4.70
N ASN A 200 7.54 -2.31 4.62
CA ASN A 200 8.76 -3.11 4.41
C ASN A 200 9.35 -2.86 3.02
N HIS A 201 8.50 -2.66 2.00
CA HIS A 201 8.96 -2.33 0.65
C HIS A 201 9.63 -0.96 0.60
N TYR A 202 9.05 0.06 1.24
CA TYR A 202 9.62 1.40 1.36
C TYR A 202 11.04 1.33 1.93
N TRP A 203 11.23 0.60 3.04
CA TRP A 203 12.56 0.43 3.64
C TRP A 203 13.53 -0.37 2.77
N SER A 204 13.04 -1.35 1.99
CA SER A 204 13.85 -2.08 1.02
C SER A 204 14.38 -1.16 -0.10
N PHE A 205 13.54 -0.27 -0.63
CA PHE A 205 13.95 0.72 -1.65
C PHE A 205 14.86 1.80 -1.07
N ASP A 206 14.55 2.32 0.12
CA ASP A 206 15.40 3.27 0.85
C ASP A 206 16.81 2.71 1.08
N SER A 207 16.90 1.48 1.60
CA SER A 207 18.16 0.76 1.78
C SER A 207 18.87 0.50 0.45
N GLY A 208 18.13 0.19 -0.61
CA GLY A 208 18.65 0.06 -1.98
C GLY A 208 19.36 1.34 -2.45
N LEU A 209 18.72 2.50 -2.29
CA LEU A 209 19.27 3.80 -2.64
C LEU A 209 20.53 4.13 -1.80
N LYS A 210 20.47 3.89 -0.48
CA LYS A 210 21.62 4.09 0.42
C LYS A 210 22.82 3.23 0.04
N ASN A 211 22.59 1.97 -0.33
CA ASN A 211 23.64 1.06 -0.79
C ASN A 211 24.29 1.51 -2.11
N MET A 212 23.60 2.32 -2.91
CA MET A 212 24.15 2.96 -4.11
C MET A 212 24.86 4.29 -3.85
N GLY A 213 24.92 4.75 -2.59
CA GLY A 213 25.57 6.00 -2.19
C GLY A 213 24.65 7.22 -2.12
N ILE A 214 23.33 7.03 -2.23
CA ILE A 214 22.34 8.10 -2.02
C ILE A 214 22.07 8.19 -0.52
N ALA A 215 22.82 9.07 0.16
CA ALA A 215 22.89 9.10 1.63
C ALA A 215 21.53 9.18 2.33
N ASP A 216 20.61 9.97 1.78
CA ASP A 216 19.28 10.21 2.35
C ASP A 216 18.23 9.20 1.86
N GLY A 217 18.61 8.21 1.04
CA GLY A 217 17.70 7.18 0.54
C GLY A 217 16.45 7.78 -0.13
N CYS A 218 15.25 7.32 0.26
CA CYS A 218 13.99 7.85 -0.27
C CYS A 218 13.79 9.34 0.04
N CYS A 219 14.34 9.85 1.16
CA CYS A 219 14.23 11.28 1.50
C CYS A 219 14.94 12.21 0.49
N SER A 220 15.81 11.68 -0.38
CA SER A 220 16.47 12.46 -1.43
C SER A 220 15.50 13.00 -2.49
N LEU A 221 14.30 12.42 -2.60
CA LEU A 221 13.24 12.82 -3.52
C LEU A 221 12.45 14.06 -3.06
N GLY A 222 12.45 14.35 -1.75
CA GLY A 222 11.70 15.47 -1.18
C GLY A 222 11.00 15.10 0.12
N ALA A 223 10.44 16.12 0.79
CA ALA A 223 9.74 15.94 2.06
C ALA A 223 8.51 15.03 1.95
N GLU A 224 7.85 15.02 0.78
CA GLU A 224 6.71 14.15 0.49
C GLU A 224 7.03 12.66 0.41
N TYR A 225 8.31 12.28 0.27
CA TYR A 225 8.75 10.88 0.21
C TYR A 225 9.63 10.51 1.42
N CYS A 226 9.79 11.43 2.36
CA CYS A 226 10.64 11.26 3.52
C CYS A 226 9.80 10.90 4.74
N HIS A 227 9.70 9.60 5.02
CA HIS A 227 8.84 9.05 6.07
C HIS A 227 9.64 8.26 7.11
N PRO A 228 10.51 8.91 7.92
CA PRO A 228 11.23 8.25 8.99
C PRO A 228 10.32 7.67 10.09
N GLU A 229 9.04 8.07 10.13
CA GLU A 229 8.02 7.58 11.03
C GLU A 229 7.43 6.22 10.63
N TYR A 230 7.64 5.76 9.39
CA TYR A 230 7.13 4.46 8.97
C TYR A 230 7.74 3.33 9.80
N PRO A 231 6.95 2.34 10.26
CA PRO A 231 7.45 1.20 11.01
C PRO A 231 8.61 0.52 10.27
N ASN A 232 9.73 0.33 10.95
CA ASN A 232 10.90 -0.33 10.39
C ASN A 232 11.26 -1.57 11.21
N ASN A 233 10.99 -2.74 10.64
CA ASN A 233 11.28 -4.03 11.26
C ASN A 233 12.76 -4.45 11.14
N GLU A 234 13.59 -3.73 10.38
CA GLU A 234 15.03 -4.02 10.25
C GLU A 234 15.80 -3.73 11.55
N ASN A 235 15.22 -3.01 12.50
CA ASN A 235 15.80 -2.71 13.81
C ASN A 235 15.33 -3.63 14.96
N GLY A 236 14.70 -4.76 14.64
CA GLY A 236 14.26 -5.79 15.60
C GLY A 236 15.42 -6.53 16.30
N GLY A 237 16.10 -5.87 17.25
CA GLY A 237 16.60 -6.45 18.49
C GLY A 237 17.52 -7.68 18.39
N GLY A 238 18.80 -7.45 18.09
CA GLY A 238 19.88 -8.31 18.58
C GLY A 238 19.98 -8.21 20.10
N ASN A 239 19.13 -8.93 20.83
CA ASN A 239 19.27 -9.06 22.27
C ASN A 239 20.35 -10.12 22.55
N GLY A 240 21.57 -9.65 22.81
CA GLY A 240 22.67 -10.48 23.26
C GLY A 240 22.31 -11.19 24.56
N ASN A 241 22.08 -12.50 24.49
CA ASN A 241 22.05 -13.32 25.69
C ASN A 241 23.45 -13.87 25.93
N GLY A 242 24.18 -13.16 26.78
CA GLY A 242 25.37 -13.68 27.42
C GLY A 242 25.04 -14.91 28.27
N ASN A 243 26.01 -15.82 28.29
CA ASN A 243 26.28 -16.77 29.36
C ASN A 243 25.29 -17.93 29.56
N ARG A 244 25.62 -19.09 28.97
CA ARG A 244 25.52 -20.39 29.67
C ARG A 244 26.73 -21.26 29.34
N ARG A 245 27.60 -21.34 30.35
CA ARG A 245 28.53 -22.43 30.75
C ARG A 245 28.92 -23.47 29.70
#